data_AF-A0A7W0WE69-F1
#
_entry.id   AF-A0A7W0WE69-F1
#
_cell.length_a   1.000
_cell.length_b   1.000
_cell.length_c   1.000
_cell.angle_alpha   90.00
_cell.angle_beta   90.00
_cell.angle_gamma   90.00
#
_symmetry.space_group_name_H-M   'P 1'
#
loop_
_entity.id
_entity.type
_entity.pdbx_description
1 polymer ?
#
loop_
_entity_poly.entity_id
_entity_poly.type
_entity_poly.pdbx_seq_one_letter_code
_entity_poly.pdbx_strand_id
1 'polypeptide(L)'
;MHHEIGDAGLGLSSWGYPRGGMGAVSDALKDSAEEFGAEVRTNAPVERILQRNGRVTGVVLEGGEELEADIVVAATHPRITFLEQLGREELPDEFVGAIERWNSRSGVVKINLALSELPDFTADPGRGDHLGGAIELAHSIDYIEEAFQDARRGEPARRPFSDGVIPTVFDRTLCPEGYHIMSLFTQWVPHEWSKEPHREELEAYADRVIDGYGELAPNLKSAIMHRQVLGPYDMEQDIGLIGGNIFHGELTAEQLFHMRPAPGYADYRTPIRGLYQASSATHAGGGVCAIPAYNCVREIRRDRRRERLKERLTLRNRG
;
A
#
# COMPACT_ATOMS: atom_id res chain seq x y z
N MET A 1 -5.79 12.85 -10.93
CA MET A 1 -6.04 12.12 -12.19
C MET A 1 -5.30 10.78 -12.29
N HIS A 2 -4.96 10.12 -11.16
CA HIS A 2 -4.58 8.68 -11.15
C HIS A 2 -5.71 7.82 -10.54
N HIS A 3 -6.56 8.44 -9.71
CA HIS A 3 -7.82 7.90 -9.20
C HIS A 3 -8.91 7.70 -10.25
N GLU A 4 -8.64 7.64 -11.55
CA GLU A 4 -9.67 7.32 -12.58
C GLU A 4 -9.15 6.32 -13.62
N ILE A 5 -8.01 5.69 -13.34
CA ILE A 5 -7.37 4.75 -14.24
C ILE A 5 -7.82 3.34 -13.85
N GLY A 6 -8.88 2.86 -14.49
CA GLY A 6 -9.42 1.51 -14.28
C GLY A 6 -10.72 1.25 -15.06
N ASP A 7 -10.99 -0.03 -15.32
CA ASP A 7 -12.27 -0.51 -15.83
C ASP A 7 -12.73 -1.65 -14.89
N ALA A 8 -13.77 -1.39 -14.10
CA ALA A 8 -14.37 -2.37 -13.20
C ALA A 8 -15.36 -3.31 -13.92
N GLY A 9 -15.29 -3.42 -15.26
CA GLY A 9 -16.29 -4.08 -16.09
C GLY A 9 -17.52 -3.20 -16.37
N LEU A 10 -17.43 -1.91 -16.06
CA LEU A 10 -18.50 -0.92 -16.21
C LEU A 10 -18.14 0.19 -17.23
N GLY A 11 -16.98 0.07 -17.88
CA GLY A 11 -16.45 1.04 -18.84
C GLY A 11 -15.17 1.72 -18.35
N LEU A 12 -14.48 2.41 -19.26
CA LEU A 12 -13.32 3.24 -18.91
C LEU A 12 -13.69 4.25 -17.80
N SER A 13 -12.77 4.44 -16.85
CA SER A 13 -12.91 5.35 -15.71
C SER A 13 -14.05 5.00 -14.73
N SER A 14 -14.33 3.71 -14.55
CA SER A 14 -15.32 3.23 -13.57
C SER A 14 -14.67 2.80 -12.25
N TRP A 15 -15.20 3.32 -11.14
CA TRP A 15 -14.92 2.84 -9.78
C TRP A 15 -15.99 1.86 -9.33
N GLY A 16 -15.57 0.85 -8.57
CA GLY A 16 -16.46 -0.12 -7.96
C GLY A 16 -16.11 -0.33 -6.50
N TYR A 17 -17.13 -0.55 -5.69
CA TYR A 17 -16.97 -1.00 -4.31
C TYR A 17 -17.13 -2.53 -4.27
N PRO A 18 -16.10 -3.28 -3.84
CA PRO A 18 -16.27 -4.72 -3.63
C PRO A 18 -17.26 -4.92 -2.49
N ARG A 19 -18.25 -5.80 -2.71
CA ARG A 19 -19.13 -6.26 -1.64
C ARG A 19 -18.30 -6.99 -0.58
N GLY A 20 -18.52 -6.68 0.69
CA GLY A 20 -17.69 -7.07 1.83
C GLY A 20 -16.47 -6.17 2.03
N GLY A 21 -16.30 -5.12 1.22
CA GLY A 21 -15.15 -4.21 1.29
C GLY A 21 -13.86 -4.84 0.79
N MET A 22 -12.73 -4.16 1.06
CA MET A 22 -11.42 -4.61 0.56
C MET A 22 -10.95 -5.93 1.20
N GLY A 23 -11.44 -6.28 2.40
CA GLY A 23 -11.18 -7.59 3.01
C GLY A 23 -11.67 -8.75 2.15
N ALA A 24 -12.85 -8.62 1.54
CA ALA A 24 -13.40 -9.65 0.66
C ALA A 24 -12.56 -9.88 -0.61
N VAL A 25 -11.82 -8.87 -1.07
CA VAL A 25 -10.86 -9.04 -2.19
C VAL A 25 -9.69 -9.91 -1.76
N SER A 26 -9.12 -9.62 -0.57
CA SER A 26 -8.04 -10.43 -0.01
C SER A 26 -8.48 -11.87 0.28
N ASP A 27 -9.67 -12.06 0.84
CA ASP A 27 -10.25 -13.38 1.10
C ASP A 27 -10.48 -14.16 -0.20
N ALA A 28 -11.04 -13.54 -1.23
CA ALA A 28 -11.23 -14.18 -2.52
C ALA A 28 -9.91 -14.60 -3.18
N LEU A 29 -8.85 -13.80 -3.04
CA LEU A 29 -7.51 -14.15 -3.52
C LEU A 29 -6.91 -15.33 -2.75
N LYS A 30 -7.08 -15.34 -1.41
CA LYS A 30 -6.67 -16.45 -0.56
C LYS A 30 -7.40 -17.74 -0.95
N ASP A 31 -8.73 -17.72 -1.01
CA ASP A 31 -9.55 -18.89 -1.31
C ASP A 31 -9.20 -19.47 -2.69
N SER A 32 -9.00 -18.61 -3.69
CA SER A 32 -8.55 -19.01 -5.02
C SER A 32 -7.17 -19.68 -4.98
N ALA A 33 -6.22 -19.11 -4.23
CA ALA A 33 -4.88 -19.70 -4.10
C ALA A 33 -4.94 -21.08 -3.41
N GLU A 34 -5.73 -21.22 -2.35
CA GLU A 34 -5.93 -22.48 -1.62
C GLU A 34 -6.62 -23.54 -2.49
N GLU A 35 -7.55 -23.17 -3.37
CA GLU A 35 -8.16 -24.09 -4.37
C GLU A 35 -7.11 -24.70 -5.31
N PHE A 36 -6.05 -23.95 -5.64
CA PHE A 36 -4.91 -24.44 -6.42
C PHE A 36 -3.81 -25.10 -5.56
N GLY A 37 -4.06 -25.33 -4.28
CA GLY A 37 -3.17 -26.03 -3.35
C GLY A 37 -2.10 -25.17 -2.71
N ALA A 38 -2.25 -23.84 -2.71
CA ALA A 38 -1.40 -22.97 -1.90
C ALA A 38 -1.73 -23.13 -0.40
N GLU A 39 -0.72 -22.91 0.44
CA GLU A 39 -0.89 -22.81 1.89
C GLU A 39 -0.67 -21.35 2.30
N VAL A 40 -1.59 -20.80 3.09
CA VAL A 40 -1.48 -19.42 3.61
C VAL A 40 -1.25 -19.47 5.12
N ARG A 41 -0.07 -19.00 5.54
CA ARG A 41 0.31 -18.89 6.96
C ARG A 41 0.24 -17.44 7.43
N THR A 42 -0.59 -17.18 8.43
CA THR A 42 -0.66 -15.91 9.16
C THR A 42 0.14 -15.98 10.45
N ASN A 43 0.53 -14.83 11.03
CA ASN A 43 1.41 -14.78 12.21
C ASN A 43 2.73 -15.53 11.99
N ALA A 44 3.25 -15.48 10.76
CA ALA A 44 4.49 -16.12 10.34
C ALA A 44 5.45 -15.10 9.71
N PRO A 45 5.99 -14.15 10.50
CA PRO A 45 6.92 -13.16 9.97
C PRO A 45 8.18 -13.86 9.43
N VAL A 46 8.64 -13.42 8.26
CA VAL A 46 9.90 -13.91 7.68
C VAL A 46 11.05 -13.11 8.28
N GLU A 47 11.91 -13.78 9.04
CA GLU A 47 13.10 -13.20 9.66
C GLU A 47 14.25 -13.07 8.65
N ARG A 48 14.49 -14.13 7.86
CA ARG A 48 15.65 -14.18 6.94
C ARG A 48 15.34 -14.89 5.64
N ILE A 49 15.90 -14.42 4.54
CA ILE A 49 15.94 -15.12 3.25
C ILE A 49 17.26 -15.88 3.15
N LEU A 50 17.20 -17.16 2.81
CA LEU A 50 18.37 -18.02 2.67
C LEU A 50 18.85 -18.05 1.22
N GLN A 51 20.16 -17.94 1.01
CA GLN A 51 20.78 -18.16 -0.30
C GLN A 51 22.12 -18.88 -0.20
N ARG A 52 22.52 -19.50 -1.31
CA ARG A 52 23.83 -20.14 -1.47
C ARG A 52 24.35 -19.83 -2.87
N ASN A 53 25.57 -19.29 -2.94
CA ASN A 53 26.25 -18.97 -4.20
C ASN A 53 25.42 -18.07 -5.14
N GLY A 54 24.73 -17.07 -4.58
CA GLY A 54 23.90 -16.13 -5.34
C GLY A 54 22.57 -16.72 -5.82
N ARG A 55 22.08 -17.80 -5.20
CA ARG A 55 20.79 -18.41 -5.50
C ARG A 55 20.00 -18.65 -4.22
N VAL A 56 18.73 -18.26 -4.21
CA VAL A 56 17.84 -18.47 -3.08
C VAL A 56 17.65 -19.98 -2.79
N THR A 57 17.54 -20.33 -1.52
CA THR A 57 17.31 -21.71 -1.05
C THR A 57 16.12 -21.83 -0.11
N GLY A 58 15.54 -20.72 0.34
CA GLY A 58 14.41 -20.76 1.27
C GLY A 58 14.27 -19.48 2.08
N VAL A 59 13.51 -19.57 3.16
CA VAL A 59 13.34 -18.52 4.17
C VAL A 59 13.37 -19.12 5.57
N VAL A 60 13.65 -18.29 6.57
CA VAL A 60 13.53 -18.59 8.00
C VAL A 60 12.44 -17.69 8.56
N LEU A 61 11.47 -18.29 9.24
CA LEU A 61 10.44 -17.56 9.98
C LEU A 61 10.96 -17.16 11.36
N GLU A 62 10.37 -16.12 11.94
CA GLU A 62 10.57 -15.84 13.38
C GLU A 62 10.24 -17.11 14.20
N GLY A 63 11.15 -17.46 15.11
CA GLY A 63 11.10 -18.73 15.85
C GLY A 63 11.96 -19.84 15.26
N GLY A 64 12.61 -19.61 14.11
CA GLY A 64 13.65 -20.47 13.55
C GLY A 64 13.18 -21.60 12.64
N GLU A 65 11.90 -21.63 12.27
CA GLU A 65 11.41 -22.59 11.27
C GLU A 65 12.00 -22.25 9.89
N GLU A 66 12.67 -23.20 9.26
CA GLU A 66 13.20 -23.05 7.90
C GLU A 66 12.24 -23.66 6.86
N LEU A 67 11.95 -22.89 5.82
CA LEU A 67 11.15 -23.33 4.67
C LEU A 67 12.03 -23.33 3.42
N GLU A 68 12.27 -24.51 2.85
CA GLU A 68 13.05 -24.65 1.62
C GLU A 68 12.26 -24.22 0.39
N ALA A 69 12.88 -23.43 -0.48
CA ALA A 69 12.27 -22.98 -1.74
C ALA A 69 13.31 -22.65 -2.81
N ASP A 70 13.06 -23.11 -4.04
CA ASP A 70 13.85 -22.76 -5.23
C ASP A 70 13.56 -21.36 -5.77
N ILE A 71 12.43 -20.79 -5.37
CA ILE A 71 11.90 -19.50 -5.81
C ILE A 71 11.26 -18.82 -4.60
N VAL A 72 11.64 -17.57 -4.35
CA VAL A 72 11.03 -16.70 -3.35
C VAL A 72 10.54 -15.44 -4.05
N VAL A 73 9.31 -15.03 -3.74
CA VAL A 73 8.73 -13.78 -4.26
C VAL A 73 8.47 -12.86 -3.08
N ALA A 74 9.24 -11.78 -2.99
CA ALA A 74 9.06 -10.78 -1.95
C ALA A 74 7.98 -9.77 -2.36
N ALA A 75 6.89 -9.74 -1.59
CA ALA A 75 5.83 -8.74 -1.69
C ALA A 75 5.98 -7.61 -0.64
N THR A 76 7.10 -7.56 0.08
CA THR A 76 7.40 -6.57 1.11
C THR A 76 8.11 -5.33 0.55
N HIS A 77 8.30 -4.32 1.40
CA HIS A 77 9.08 -3.14 1.08
C HIS A 77 10.56 -3.51 0.80
N PRO A 78 11.24 -2.86 -0.17
CA PRO A 78 12.61 -3.21 -0.56
C PRO A 78 13.63 -3.13 0.59
N ARG A 79 13.50 -2.14 1.48
CA ARG A 79 14.29 -2.06 2.72
C ARG A 79 14.15 -3.34 3.56
N ILE A 80 12.91 -3.81 3.79
CA ILE A 80 12.65 -5.04 4.55
C ILE A 80 13.30 -6.22 3.84
N THR A 81 13.06 -6.40 2.54
CA THR A 81 13.60 -7.54 1.79
C THR A 81 15.13 -7.57 1.76
N PHE A 82 15.78 -6.43 1.51
CA PHE A 82 17.20 -6.40 1.12
C PHE A 82 18.15 -5.90 2.20
N LEU A 83 17.67 -5.13 3.17
CA LEU A 83 18.50 -4.57 4.24
C LEU A 83 18.20 -5.20 5.61
N GLU A 84 17.07 -5.90 5.75
CA GLU A 84 16.66 -6.55 7.01
C GLU A 84 16.61 -8.08 6.87
N GLN A 85 15.96 -8.61 5.84
CA GLN A 85 15.81 -10.06 5.62
C GLN A 85 16.99 -10.70 4.87
N LEU A 86 17.89 -9.89 4.27
CA LEU A 86 19.11 -10.34 3.62
C LEU A 86 20.31 -9.60 4.21
N GLY A 87 21.47 -10.25 4.24
CA GLY A 87 22.73 -9.59 4.61
C GLY A 87 23.17 -8.60 3.52
N ARG A 88 23.64 -7.41 3.95
CA ARG A 88 24.23 -6.41 3.05
C ARG A 88 25.33 -7.01 2.18
N GLU A 89 26.17 -7.83 2.81
CA GLU A 89 27.31 -8.52 2.22
C GLU A 89 26.94 -9.53 1.13
N GLU A 90 25.67 -9.90 1.05
CA GLU A 90 25.14 -10.82 0.04
C GLU A 90 24.76 -10.12 -1.26
N LEU A 91 24.77 -8.78 -1.26
CA LEU A 91 24.28 -7.94 -2.34
C LEU A 91 25.40 -7.05 -2.91
N PRO A 92 25.32 -6.67 -4.20
CA PRO A 92 26.23 -5.69 -4.77
C PRO A 92 26.12 -4.33 -4.07
N ASP A 93 27.25 -3.68 -3.78
CA ASP A 93 27.29 -2.38 -3.09
C ASP A 93 26.43 -1.30 -3.76
N GLU A 94 26.40 -1.26 -5.10
CA GLU A 94 25.58 -0.32 -5.86
C GLU A 94 24.08 -0.54 -5.63
N PHE A 95 23.66 -1.80 -5.58
CA PHE A 95 22.27 -2.18 -5.32
C PHE A 95 21.88 -1.80 -3.91
N VAL A 96 22.71 -2.14 -2.92
CA VAL A 96 22.50 -1.75 -1.52
C VAL A 96 22.36 -0.23 -1.42
N GLY A 97 23.29 0.52 -2.01
CA GLY A 97 23.25 1.99 -1.99
C GLY A 97 21.98 2.55 -2.64
N ALA A 98 21.43 1.91 -3.67
CA ALA A 98 20.15 2.30 -4.25
C ALA A 98 18.98 2.09 -3.27
N ILE A 99 18.93 0.96 -2.57
CA ILE A 99 17.90 0.66 -1.58
C ILE A 99 18.04 1.53 -0.32
N GLU A 100 19.25 1.87 0.12
CA GLU A 100 19.48 2.79 1.24
C GLU A 100 19.00 4.22 0.95
N ARG A 101 19.06 4.64 -0.31
CA ARG A 101 18.55 5.95 -0.77
C ARG A 101 17.07 5.92 -1.13
N TRP A 102 16.42 4.76 -1.03
CA TRP A 102 15.01 4.60 -1.32
C TRP A 102 14.16 5.48 -0.40
N ASN A 103 13.37 6.35 -1.00
CA ASN A 103 12.58 7.34 -0.31
C ASN A 103 11.13 6.88 -0.17
N SER A 104 10.71 6.70 1.08
CA SER A 104 9.34 6.29 1.46
C SER A 104 8.63 7.35 2.29
N ARG A 105 8.92 8.63 2.07
CA ARG A 105 8.21 9.72 2.74
C ARG A 105 6.71 9.64 2.50
N SER A 106 5.96 9.85 3.56
CA SER A 106 4.51 9.99 3.53
C SER A 106 4.09 11.03 4.56
N GLY A 107 3.13 11.87 4.21
CA GLY A 107 2.45 12.77 5.14
C GLY A 107 0.99 12.38 5.35
N VAL A 108 0.67 11.10 5.14
CA VAL A 108 -0.70 10.59 5.16
C VAL A 108 -1.16 10.31 6.59
N VAL A 109 -2.40 10.67 6.88
CA VAL A 109 -3.15 10.18 8.04
C VAL A 109 -4.41 9.50 7.52
N LYS A 110 -4.75 8.35 8.10
CA LYS A 110 -6.01 7.66 7.82
C LYS A 110 -6.96 7.89 8.98
N ILE A 111 -8.16 8.38 8.69
CA ILE A 111 -9.20 8.58 9.70
C ILE A 111 -10.42 7.76 9.28
N ASN A 112 -10.87 6.85 10.13
CA ASN A 112 -12.12 6.11 9.93
C ASN A 112 -13.14 6.57 10.96
N LEU A 113 -14.34 6.94 10.51
CA LEU A 113 -15.44 7.42 11.35
C LEU A 113 -16.60 6.42 11.30
N ALA A 114 -17.09 6.01 12.47
CA ALA A 114 -18.37 5.33 12.61
C ALA A 114 -19.45 6.38 12.90
N LEU A 115 -20.48 6.44 12.06
CA LEU A 115 -21.51 7.46 12.09
C LEU A 115 -22.88 6.87 12.42
N SER A 116 -23.66 7.60 13.21
CA SER A 116 -25.07 7.29 13.54
C SER A 116 -26.06 7.78 12.47
N GLU A 117 -25.62 8.69 11.60
CA GLU A 117 -26.36 9.19 10.44
C GLU A 117 -25.40 9.64 9.35
N LEU A 118 -25.89 9.84 8.12
CA LEU A 118 -25.07 10.35 7.02
C LEU A 118 -24.78 11.86 7.21
N PRO A 119 -23.62 12.37 6.76
CA PRO A 119 -23.40 13.81 6.68
C PRO A 119 -24.44 14.45 5.75
N ASP A 120 -24.95 15.60 6.15
CA ASP A 120 -25.94 16.40 5.44
C ASP A 120 -25.28 17.68 4.94
N PHE A 121 -24.86 17.69 3.67
CA PHE A 121 -24.09 18.78 3.09
C PHE A 121 -24.97 19.97 2.74
N THR A 122 -24.58 21.15 3.18
CA THR A 122 -25.33 22.40 2.95
C THR A 122 -25.48 22.76 1.46
N ALA A 123 -24.55 22.31 0.61
CA ALA A 123 -24.57 22.56 -0.83
C ALA A 123 -25.55 21.64 -1.60
N ASP A 124 -25.81 20.43 -1.10
CA ASP A 124 -26.76 19.47 -1.67
C ASP A 124 -27.37 18.61 -0.54
N PRO A 125 -28.38 19.14 0.19
CA PRO A 125 -28.88 18.52 1.41
C PRO A 125 -29.65 17.21 1.18
N GLY A 126 -29.61 16.34 2.18
CA GLY A 126 -30.34 15.09 2.25
C GLY A 126 -29.59 13.91 1.61
N ARG A 127 -30.32 12.80 1.44
CA ARG A 127 -29.76 11.60 0.81
C ARG A 127 -29.71 11.79 -0.70
N GLY A 128 -28.53 11.63 -1.30
CA GLY A 128 -28.35 11.71 -2.75
C GLY A 128 -27.13 10.93 -3.24
N ASP A 129 -27.01 10.85 -4.57
CA ASP A 129 -25.90 10.14 -5.24
C ASP A 129 -24.53 10.73 -4.89
N HIS A 130 -24.47 12.01 -4.50
CA HIS A 130 -23.24 12.68 -4.08
C HIS A 130 -22.55 11.99 -2.88
N LEU A 131 -23.31 11.30 -2.00
CA LEU A 131 -22.76 10.53 -0.88
C LEU A 131 -22.09 9.23 -1.30
N GLY A 132 -22.35 8.78 -2.53
CA GLY A 132 -21.70 7.60 -3.14
C GLY A 132 -20.39 7.93 -3.87
N GLY A 133 -20.09 9.22 -4.08
CA GLY A 133 -18.84 9.65 -4.72
C GLY A 133 -17.66 9.77 -3.75
N ALA A 134 -16.53 10.21 -4.28
CA ALA A 134 -15.46 10.79 -3.48
C ALA A 134 -15.89 12.19 -2.99
N ILE A 135 -15.61 12.47 -1.72
CA ILE A 135 -15.98 13.72 -1.03
C ILE A 135 -14.69 14.43 -0.62
N GLU A 136 -14.32 15.41 -1.43
CA GLU A 136 -13.02 16.09 -1.36
C GLU A 136 -13.09 17.38 -0.52
N LEU A 137 -12.34 17.43 0.57
CA LEU A 137 -12.08 18.65 1.34
C LEU A 137 -10.86 19.36 0.75
N ALA A 138 -11.11 20.14 -0.30
CA ALA A 138 -10.07 20.76 -1.13
C ALA A 138 -10.54 22.11 -1.71
N HIS A 139 -10.73 23.12 -0.87
CA HIS A 139 -11.40 24.37 -1.26
C HIS A 139 -10.75 25.11 -2.45
N SER A 140 -9.43 25.00 -2.60
CA SER A 140 -8.69 25.62 -3.69
C SER A 140 -7.31 24.96 -3.85
N ILE A 141 -6.58 25.31 -4.91
CA ILE A 141 -5.18 24.91 -5.06
C ILE A 141 -4.35 25.51 -3.91
N ASP A 142 -4.57 26.77 -3.56
CA ASP A 142 -3.87 27.45 -2.46
C ASP A 142 -4.11 26.74 -1.12
N TYR A 143 -5.33 26.23 -0.88
CA TYR A 143 -5.64 25.42 0.31
C TYR A 143 -4.76 24.17 0.41
N ILE A 144 -4.61 23.43 -0.71
CA ILE A 144 -3.81 22.20 -0.75
C ILE A 144 -2.32 22.54 -0.61
N GLU A 145 -1.86 23.61 -1.29
CA GLU A 145 -0.47 24.08 -1.22
C GLU A 145 -0.11 24.52 0.20
N GLU A 146 -0.97 25.30 0.88
CA GLU A 146 -0.73 25.70 2.27
C GLU A 146 -0.62 24.51 3.21
N ALA A 147 -1.51 23.51 3.08
CA ALA A 147 -1.45 22.28 3.86
C ALA A 147 -0.11 21.55 3.68
N PHE A 148 0.39 21.48 2.43
CA PHE A 148 1.69 20.92 2.13
C PHE A 148 2.85 21.74 2.69
N GLN A 149 2.77 23.07 2.61
CA GLN A 149 3.80 23.98 3.10
C GLN A 149 3.91 23.93 4.63
N ASP A 150 2.81 23.76 5.36
CA ASP A 150 2.83 23.51 6.81
C ASP A 150 3.67 22.25 7.12
N ALA A 151 3.39 21.13 6.45
CA ALA A 151 4.16 19.88 6.63
C ALA A 151 5.63 20.03 6.24
N ARG A 152 5.96 20.82 5.20
CA ARG A 152 7.34 21.14 4.85
C ARG A 152 8.08 21.95 5.92
N ARG A 153 7.37 22.73 6.73
CA ARG A 153 7.93 23.46 7.88
C ARG A 153 8.07 22.59 9.14
N GLY A 154 7.66 21.32 9.07
CA GLY A 154 7.66 20.41 10.21
C GLY A 154 6.41 20.52 11.08
N GLU A 155 5.34 21.16 10.58
CA GLU A 155 4.08 21.34 11.29
C GLU A 155 2.96 20.53 10.62
N PRO A 156 2.04 19.91 11.37
CA PRO A 156 0.87 19.29 10.76
C PRO A 156 -0.04 20.34 10.13
N ALA A 157 -0.70 20.00 9.02
CA ALA A 157 -1.56 20.93 8.30
C ALA A 157 -2.63 21.54 9.22
N ARG A 158 -2.76 22.87 9.19
CA ARG A 158 -3.80 23.59 9.94
C ARG A 158 -5.17 23.49 9.27
N ARG A 159 -5.18 23.39 7.94
CA ARG A 159 -6.37 23.10 7.12
C ARG A 159 -6.06 21.92 6.21
N PRO A 160 -6.23 20.68 6.69
CA PRO A 160 -5.79 19.51 5.95
C PRO A 160 -6.67 19.21 4.73
N PHE A 161 -6.05 18.67 3.69
CA PHE A 161 -6.75 18.04 2.58
C PHE A 161 -7.32 16.67 3.02
N SER A 162 -8.48 16.29 2.50
CA SER A 162 -9.07 14.97 2.72
C SER A 162 -9.84 14.48 1.50
N ASP A 163 -9.58 13.24 1.11
CA ASP A 163 -10.42 12.44 0.22
C ASP A 163 -11.25 11.46 1.07
N GLY A 164 -12.57 11.67 1.08
CA GLY A 164 -13.52 10.91 1.90
C GLY A 164 -14.45 10.03 1.08
N VAL A 165 -14.75 8.82 1.57
CA VAL A 165 -15.74 7.92 0.97
C VAL A 165 -16.66 7.30 2.02
N ILE A 166 -17.90 7.00 1.64
CA ILE A 166 -18.90 6.36 2.50
C ILE A 166 -19.36 5.03 1.89
N PRO A 167 -18.54 3.97 1.95
CA PRO A 167 -18.82 2.71 1.24
C PRO A 167 -20.13 2.04 1.66
N THR A 168 -20.58 2.29 2.89
CA THR A 168 -21.86 1.76 3.45
C THR A 168 -23.11 2.27 2.73
N VAL A 169 -23.01 3.32 1.91
CA VAL A 169 -24.09 3.75 1.02
C VAL A 169 -24.36 2.69 -0.07
N PHE A 170 -23.32 2.00 -0.54
CA PHE A 170 -23.43 0.92 -1.52
C PHE A 170 -23.56 -0.45 -0.88
N ASP A 171 -22.78 -0.70 0.17
CA ASP A 171 -22.71 -2.00 0.81
C ASP A 171 -23.08 -1.96 2.29
N ARG A 172 -24.33 -2.29 2.55
CA ARG A 172 -24.89 -2.36 3.91
C ARG A 172 -24.38 -3.56 4.72
N THR A 173 -23.56 -4.45 4.14
CA THR A 173 -22.97 -5.58 4.89
C THR A 173 -21.76 -5.16 5.72
N LEU A 174 -21.21 -3.96 5.49
CA LEU A 174 -20.03 -3.44 6.17
C LEU A 174 -20.28 -3.00 7.62
N CYS A 175 -21.53 -2.69 7.97
CA CYS A 175 -21.92 -2.29 9.33
C CYS A 175 -23.40 -2.63 9.60
N PRO A 176 -23.85 -2.61 10.87
CA PRO A 176 -25.26 -2.84 11.18
C PRO A 176 -26.17 -1.77 10.54
N GLU A 177 -27.45 -2.10 10.37
CA GLU A 177 -28.43 -1.19 9.77
C GLU A 177 -28.58 0.11 10.58
N GLY A 178 -28.70 1.24 9.89
CA GLY A 178 -28.82 2.56 10.51
C GLY A 178 -27.48 3.24 10.83
N TYR A 179 -26.36 2.54 10.67
CA TYR A 179 -25.03 3.11 10.86
C TYR A 179 -24.29 3.26 9.53
N HIS A 180 -23.25 4.09 9.54
CA HIS A 180 -22.43 4.36 8.38
C HIS A 180 -20.94 4.40 8.74
N ILE A 181 -20.10 4.09 7.76
CA ILE A 181 -18.65 4.24 7.86
C ILE A 181 -18.24 5.31 6.85
N MET A 182 -17.57 6.35 7.33
CA MET A 182 -16.88 7.34 6.49
C MET A 182 -15.37 7.16 6.67
N SER A 183 -14.69 6.85 5.58
CA SER A 183 -13.24 6.61 5.56
C SER A 183 -12.57 7.79 4.86
N LEU A 184 -11.65 8.44 5.56
CA LEU A 184 -10.93 9.62 5.11
C LEU A 184 -9.46 9.28 4.90
N PHE A 185 -8.95 9.56 3.72
CA PHE A 185 -7.53 9.59 3.41
C PHE A 185 -7.09 11.06 3.39
N THR A 186 -6.20 11.44 4.30
CA THR A 186 -5.90 12.86 4.53
C THR A 186 -4.41 13.15 4.47
N GLN A 187 -4.09 14.39 4.14
CA GLN A 187 -2.73 14.94 4.11
C GLN A 187 -2.80 16.41 4.59
N TRP A 188 -1.81 16.99 5.26
CA TRP A 188 -0.42 16.56 5.41
C TRP A 188 0.04 16.61 6.88
N VAL A 189 0.83 15.61 7.28
CA VAL A 189 1.70 15.65 8.48
C VAL A 189 3.17 15.57 8.05
N PRO A 190 4.13 16.03 8.89
CA PRO A 190 5.55 15.86 8.61
C PRO A 190 5.94 14.39 8.41
N HIS A 191 6.79 14.11 7.43
CA HIS A 191 7.17 12.73 7.11
C HIS A 191 7.97 12.02 8.21
N GLU A 192 8.63 12.80 9.07
CA GLU A 192 9.35 12.34 10.24
C GLU A 192 8.43 11.71 11.29
N TRP A 193 7.11 11.91 11.20
CA TRP A 193 6.12 11.28 12.08
C TRP A 193 5.96 9.78 11.87
N SER A 194 6.75 9.20 10.96
CA SER A 194 6.99 7.76 10.90
C SER A 194 7.90 7.25 12.03
N LYS A 195 8.65 8.14 12.70
CA LYS A 195 9.63 7.78 13.74
C LYS A 195 9.01 7.69 15.13
N GLU A 196 7.91 8.39 15.38
CA GLU A 196 7.23 8.44 16.68
C GLU A 196 5.70 8.51 16.49
N PRO A 197 4.89 8.06 17.46
CA PRO A 197 3.43 7.97 17.29
C PRO A 197 2.67 9.30 17.13
N HIS A 198 3.18 10.40 17.71
CA HIS A 198 2.50 11.73 17.73
C HIS A 198 1.00 11.70 18.09
N ARG A 199 0.59 10.81 19.02
CA ARG A 199 -0.83 10.49 19.26
C ARG A 199 -1.72 11.70 19.57
N GLU A 200 -1.30 12.57 20.49
CA GLU A 200 -2.10 13.74 20.88
C GLU A 200 -2.33 14.70 19.70
N GLU A 201 -1.29 14.98 18.93
CA GLU A 201 -1.41 15.88 17.79
C GLU A 201 -2.12 15.22 16.60
N LEU A 202 -2.03 13.89 16.43
CA LEU A 202 -2.84 13.18 15.43
C LEU A 202 -4.34 13.29 15.73
N GLU A 203 -4.74 13.21 17.00
CA GLU A 203 -6.14 13.42 17.41
C GLU A 203 -6.56 14.87 17.14
N ALA A 204 -5.72 15.86 17.48
CA ALA A 204 -5.99 17.26 17.18
C ALA A 204 -6.04 17.54 15.67
N TYR A 205 -5.21 16.87 14.87
CA TYR A 205 -5.26 16.92 13.41
C TYR A 205 -6.57 16.34 12.87
N ALA A 206 -7.03 15.21 13.43
CA ALA A 206 -8.32 14.63 13.06
C ALA A 206 -9.48 15.56 13.40
N ASP A 207 -9.43 16.27 14.54
CA ASP A 207 -10.39 17.31 14.88
C ASP A 207 -10.42 18.42 13.82
N ARG A 208 -9.26 18.88 13.32
CA ARG A 208 -9.20 19.89 12.23
C ARG A 208 -9.83 19.40 10.93
N VAL A 209 -9.64 18.12 10.57
CA VAL A 209 -10.31 17.52 9.40
C VAL A 209 -11.83 17.50 9.60
N ILE A 210 -12.29 17.00 10.76
CA ILE A 210 -13.72 16.91 11.10
C ILE A 210 -14.35 18.31 11.15
N ASP A 211 -13.64 19.30 11.66
CA ASP A 211 -14.06 20.70 11.68
C ASP A 211 -14.25 21.24 10.26
N GLY A 212 -13.31 20.97 9.36
CA GLY A 212 -13.42 21.35 7.95
C GLY A 212 -14.63 20.74 7.24
N TYR A 213 -14.91 19.45 7.47
CA TYR A 213 -16.16 18.86 6.98
C TYR A 213 -17.39 19.44 7.69
N GLY A 214 -17.31 19.78 8.98
CA GLY A 214 -18.39 20.38 9.76
C GLY A 214 -18.81 21.77 9.28
N GLU A 215 -17.90 22.53 8.65
CA GLU A 215 -18.23 23.78 7.94
C GLU A 215 -19.22 23.54 6.78
N LEU A 216 -19.16 22.35 6.16
CA LEU A 216 -19.94 21.97 4.98
C LEU A 216 -21.13 21.06 5.30
N ALA A 217 -21.00 20.22 6.33
CA ALA A 217 -22.01 19.29 6.86
C ALA A 217 -22.13 19.45 8.39
N PRO A 218 -22.94 20.41 8.86
CA PRO A 218 -23.02 20.77 10.29
C PRO A 218 -23.41 19.63 11.24
N ASN A 219 -24.12 18.61 10.75
CA ASN A 219 -24.54 17.46 11.55
C ASN A 219 -23.42 16.42 11.75
N LEU A 220 -22.33 16.48 10.99
CA LEU A 220 -21.29 15.44 11.00
C LEU A 220 -20.70 15.22 12.39
N LYS A 221 -20.38 16.30 13.11
CA LYS A 221 -19.77 16.21 14.45
C LYS A 221 -20.64 15.43 15.44
N SER A 222 -21.95 15.68 15.44
CA SER A 222 -22.89 14.96 16.30
C SER A 222 -23.14 13.53 15.82
N ALA A 223 -22.97 13.26 14.53
CA ALA A 223 -23.16 11.93 13.96
C ALA A 223 -22.03 10.95 14.35
N ILE A 224 -20.82 11.43 14.62
CA ILE A 224 -19.65 10.59 14.94
C ILE A 224 -19.85 9.89 16.29
N MET A 225 -19.86 8.55 16.26
CA MET A 225 -19.91 7.71 17.45
C MET A 225 -18.52 7.26 17.89
N HIS A 226 -17.68 6.88 16.92
CA HIS A 226 -16.33 6.43 17.13
C HIS A 226 -15.43 6.91 15.99
N ARG A 227 -14.14 7.06 16.30
CA ARG A 227 -13.12 7.31 15.30
C ARG A 227 -11.89 6.44 15.54
N GLN A 228 -11.18 6.15 14.46
CA GLN A 228 -9.84 5.58 14.46
C GLN A 228 -8.93 6.51 13.66
N VAL A 229 -7.79 6.87 14.23
CA VAL A 229 -6.78 7.72 13.60
C VAL A 229 -5.47 6.95 13.51
N LEU A 230 -4.98 6.72 12.28
CA LEU A 230 -3.72 6.04 12.01
C LEU A 230 -2.75 7.03 11.37
N GLY A 231 -1.64 7.30 12.05
CA GLY A 231 -0.56 8.12 11.51
C GLY A 231 0.51 7.29 10.78
N PRO A 232 1.54 7.94 10.22
CA PRO A 232 2.63 7.26 9.52
C PRO A 232 3.36 6.22 10.37
N TYR A 233 3.59 6.50 11.67
CA TYR A 233 4.20 5.54 12.60
C TYR A 233 3.35 4.26 12.75
N ASP A 234 2.04 4.39 12.98
CA ASP A 234 1.13 3.26 13.14
C ASP A 234 1.12 2.40 11.86
N MET A 235 1.08 3.04 10.69
CA MET A 235 1.12 2.35 9.40
C MET A 235 2.43 1.58 9.19
N GLU A 236 3.56 2.12 9.64
CA GLU A 236 4.86 1.44 9.56
C GLU A 236 4.93 0.25 10.52
N GLN A 237 4.56 0.44 11.79
CA GLN A 237 4.69 -0.59 12.82
C GLN A 237 3.66 -1.72 12.65
N ASP A 238 2.40 -1.38 12.38
CA ASP A 238 1.30 -2.35 12.42
C ASP A 238 1.07 -3.04 11.07
N ILE A 239 1.44 -2.38 9.96
CA ILE A 239 1.09 -2.81 8.59
C ILE A 239 2.34 -3.01 7.71
N GLY A 240 3.54 -2.62 8.19
CA GLY A 240 4.78 -2.75 7.44
C GLY A 240 4.94 -1.74 6.30
N LEU A 241 4.16 -0.65 6.31
CA LEU A 241 4.27 0.44 5.35
C LEU A 241 5.37 1.41 5.79
N ILE A 242 6.62 1.11 5.43
CA ILE A 242 7.77 1.97 5.75
C ILE A 242 7.48 3.44 5.38
N GLY A 243 7.67 4.34 6.35
CA GLY A 243 7.40 5.76 6.26
C GLY A 243 5.92 6.14 6.19
N GLY A 244 4.99 5.20 6.33
CA GLY A 244 3.55 5.37 6.11
C GLY A 244 3.17 5.48 4.63
N ASN A 245 4.02 5.03 3.70
CA ASN A 245 3.81 5.21 2.27
C ASN A 245 3.13 3.99 1.62
N ILE A 246 1.88 4.18 1.20
CA ILE A 246 1.04 3.12 0.59
C ILE A 246 1.56 2.59 -0.75
N PHE A 247 2.50 3.30 -1.39
CA PHE A 247 3.12 2.86 -2.64
C PHE A 247 4.45 2.14 -2.38
N HIS A 248 4.86 1.93 -1.12
CA HIS A 248 6.20 1.43 -0.74
C HIS A 248 7.34 2.31 -1.30
N GLY A 249 7.11 3.61 -1.46
CA GLY A 249 8.09 4.57 -1.98
C GLY A 249 7.44 5.68 -2.79
N GLU A 250 8.03 6.87 -2.78
CA GLU A 250 7.54 8.00 -3.56
C GLU A 250 7.45 7.69 -5.07
N LEU A 251 6.48 8.33 -5.73
CA LEU A 251 6.26 8.25 -7.19
C LEU A 251 6.92 9.45 -7.89
N THR A 252 8.21 9.67 -7.64
CA THR A 252 9.00 10.73 -8.31
C THR A 252 9.73 10.19 -9.54
N ALA A 253 10.24 11.09 -10.39
CA ALA A 253 10.99 10.71 -11.58
C ALA A 253 12.21 9.83 -11.24
N GLU A 254 12.81 10.02 -10.06
CA GLU A 254 13.97 9.29 -9.58
C GLU A 254 13.65 7.87 -9.10
N GLN A 255 12.39 7.53 -8.83
CA GLN A 255 11.95 6.23 -8.32
C GLN A 255 10.87 5.55 -9.19
N LEU A 256 10.68 6.03 -10.41
CA LEU A 256 9.72 5.49 -11.37
C LEU A 256 10.42 4.73 -12.51
N PHE A 257 9.62 3.94 -13.23
CA PHE A 257 10.06 3.16 -14.39
C PHE A 257 11.28 2.27 -14.09
N HIS A 258 12.37 2.46 -14.84
CA HIS A 258 13.58 1.66 -14.77
C HIS A 258 14.40 1.88 -13.49
N MET A 259 14.02 2.87 -12.67
CA MET A 259 14.63 3.15 -11.37
C MET A 259 13.97 2.38 -10.21
N ARG A 260 12.87 1.64 -10.48
CA ARG A 260 12.03 0.99 -9.46
C ARG A 260 12.17 -0.53 -9.51
N PRO A 261 12.71 -1.20 -8.47
CA PRO A 261 13.17 -0.68 -7.16
C PRO A 261 14.60 -0.12 -7.18
N ALA A 262 15.38 -0.45 -8.21
CA ALA A 262 16.74 0.04 -8.39
C ALA A 262 17.10 -0.04 -9.89
N PRO A 263 18.03 0.81 -10.36
CA PRO A 263 18.58 0.71 -11.73
C PRO A 263 19.05 -0.70 -12.06
N GLY A 264 18.64 -1.22 -13.21
CA GLY A 264 19.00 -2.56 -13.67
C GLY A 264 18.16 -3.71 -13.10
N TYR A 265 17.24 -3.43 -12.17
CA TYR A 265 16.38 -4.43 -11.52
C TYR A 265 14.88 -4.15 -11.67
N ALA A 266 14.50 -3.32 -12.64
CA ALA A 266 13.09 -3.00 -12.92
C ALA A 266 12.31 -4.11 -13.63
N ASP A 267 12.94 -5.26 -13.88
CA ASP A 267 12.37 -6.44 -14.50
C ASP A 267 11.99 -7.52 -13.47
N TYR A 268 11.68 -7.11 -12.22
CA TYR A 268 11.21 -7.95 -11.12
C TYR A 268 12.23 -8.95 -10.58
N ARG A 269 13.42 -9.04 -11.19
CA ARG A 269 14.54 -9.85 -10.71
C ARG A 269 15.33 -9.08 -9.64
N THR A 270 16.15 -9.82 -8.91
CA THR A 270 17.06 -9.28 -7.90
C THR A 270 18.48 -9.77 -8.18
N PRO A 271 19.51 -9.24 -7.48
CA PRO A 271 20.86 -9.79 -7.56
C PRO A 271 20.95 -11.29 -7.21
N ILE A 272 19.98 -11.80 -6.42
CA ILE A 272 19.93 -13.20 -6.00
C ILE A 272 19.03 -14.00 -6.96
N ARG A 273 19.61 -15.01 -7.62
CA ARG A 273 18.86 -15.87 -8.55
C ARG A 273 17.75 -16.61 -7.83
N GLY A 274 16.53 -16.57 -8.39
CA GLY A 274 15.37 -17.23 -7.80
C GLY A 274 14.63 -16.36 -6.77
N LEU A 275 15.21 -15.25 -6.33
CA LEU A 275 14.52 -14.22 -5.57
C LEU A 275 13.97 -13.16 -6.54
N TYR A 276 12.67 -12.91 -6.45
CA TYR A 276 11.93 -11.95 -7.25
C TYR A 276 11.17 -10.98 -6.36
N GLN A 277 10.72 -9.86 -6.92
CA GLN A 277 9.87 -8.90 -6.21
C GLN A 277 8.54 -8.66 -6.93
N ALA A 278 7.48 -8.47 -6.14
CA ALA A 278 6.13 -8.23 -6.62
C ALA A 278 5.34 -7.23 -5.75
N SER A 279 6.03 -6.40 -4.96
CA SER A 279 5.40 -5.39 -4.11
C SER A 279 5.06 -4.11 -4.87
N SER A 280 4.38 -3.17 -4.21
CA SER A 280 4.14 -1.83 -4.74
C SER A 280 5.43 -1.05 -5.02
N ALA A 281 6.58 -1.51 -4.50
CA ALA A 281 7.90 -0.96 -4.78
C ALA A 281 8.48 -1.41 -6.13
N THR A 282 7.74 -2.19 -6.92
CA THR A 282 8.16 -2.58 -8.28
C THR A 282 7.36 -1.81 -9.33
N HIS A 283 7.90 -1.71 -10.55
CA HIS A 283 7.11 -1.25 -11.70
C HIS A 283 5.89 -2.18 -11.87
N ALA A 284 4.68 -1.77 -12.22
CA ALA A 284 4.19 -0.47 -12.71
C ALA A 284 3.79 0.55 -11.62
N GLY A 285 4.15 0.32 -10.36
CA GLY A 285 3.76 1.15 -9.21
C GLY A 285 2.74 0.42 -8.32
N GLY A 286 2.21 1.13 -7.32
CA GLY A 286 1.24 0.56 -6.38
C GLY A 286 -0.23 0.70 -6.81
N GLY A 287 -1.12 0.52 -5.83
CA GLY A 287 -2.56 0.34 -6.06
C GLY A 287 -2.96 -1.13 -6.21
N VAL A 288 -4.27 -1.40 -6.16
CA VAL A 288 -4.84 -2.76 -6.23
C VAL A 288 -5.03 -3.17 -7.69
N CYS A 289 -3.93 -3.34 -8.43
CA CYS A 289 -3.97 -3.60 -9.88
C CYS A 289 -3.41 -4.97 -10.31
N ALA A 290 -2.76 -5.72 -9.40
CA ALA A 290 -2.10 -7.01 -9.65
C ALA A 290 -1.01 -7.01 -10.76
N ILE A 291 -0.70 -5.87 -11.38
CA ILE A 291 0.31 -5.75 -12.45
C ILE A 291 1.70 -6.20 -11.98
N PRO A 292 2.20 -5.79 -10.80
CA PRO A 292 3.47 -6.29 -10.27
C PRO A 292 3.55 -7.82 -10.21
N ALA A 293 2.55 -8.46 -9.60
CA ALA A 293 2.47 -9.90 -9.47
C ALA A 293 2.40 -10.60 -10.84
N TYR A 294 1.57 -10.10 -11.75
CA TYR A 294 1.43 -10.65 -13.10
C TYR A 294 2.76 -10.64 -13.86
N ASN A 295 3.48 -9.51 -13.85
CA ASN A 295 4.75 -9.39 -14.56
C ASN A 295 5.87 -10.18 -13.87
N CYS A 296 5.92 -10.20 -12.54
CA CYS A 296 6.83 -11.05 -11.78
C CYS A 296 6.69 -12.53 -12.20
N VAL A 297 5.47 -13.06 -12.23
CA VAL A 297 5.19 -14.45 -12.67
C VAL A 297 5.63 -14.70 -14.11
N ARG A 298 5.50 -13.71 -15.01
CA ARG A 298 5.98 -13.83 -16.39
C ARG A 298 7.50 -13.97 -16.46
N GLU A 299 8.24 -13.20 -15.65
CA GLU A 299 9.69 -13.27 -15.60
C GLU A 299 10.17 -14.58 -14.96
N ILE A 300 9.50 -15.04 -13.90
CA ILE A 300 9.73 -16.38 -13.33
C ILE A 300 9.57 -17.47 -14.40
N ARG A 301 8.46 -17.44 -15.16
CA ARG A 301 8.22 -18.42 -16.23
C ARG A 301 9.28 -18.38 -17.32
N ARG A 302 9.75 -17.18 -17.70
CA ARG A 302 10.82 -16.99 -18.70
C ARG A 302 12.13 -17.59 -18.22
N ASP A 303 12.50 -17.35 -16.97
CA ASP A 303 13.75 -17.86 -16.40
C ASP A 303 13.72 -19.38 -16.26
N ARG A 304 12.64 -19.94 -15.74
CA ARG A 304 12.48 -21.41 -15.66
C ARG A 304 12.57 -22.07 -17.04
N ARG A 305 12.03 -21.45 -18.08
CA ARG A 305 12.15 -21.96 -19.45
C ARG A 305 13.61 -21.94 -19.94
N ARG A 306 14.34 -20.87 -19.65
CA ARG A 306 15.77 -20.73 -20.01
C ARG A 306 16.63 -21.77 -19.30
N GLU A 307 16.41 -21.99 -18.01
CA GLU A 307 17.16 -22.99 -17.24
C GLU A 307 16.90 -24.41 -17.77
N ARG A 308 15.64 -24.78 -18.02
CA ARG A 308 15.30 -26.08 -18.64
C ARG A 308 15.94 -26.28 -20.02
N LEU A 309 16.08 -25.21 -20.81
CA LEU A 309 16.73 -25.29 -22.11
C LEU A 309 18.25 -25.51 -21.97
N LYS A 310 18.89 -24.81 -21.04
CA LYS A 310 20.32 -25.00 -20.73
C LYS A 310 20.61 -26.43 -20.27
N GLU A 311 19.80 -26.97 -19.36
CA GLU A 311 19.90 -28.36 -18.88
C GLU A 311 19.82 -29.39 -20.02
N ARG A 312 18.89 -29.19 -20.96
CA ARG A 312 18.77 -30.08 -22.13
C ARG A 312 19.98 -30.00 -23.05
N LEU A 313 20.54 -28.82 -23.26
CA LEU A 313 21.72 -28.62 -24.10
C LEU A 313 22.99 -29.19 -23.46
N THR A 314 23.17 -29.04 -22.15
CA THR A 314 24.31 -29.62 -21.43
C THR A 314 24.26 -31.14 -21.38
N LEU A 315 23.07 -31.74 -21.25
CA LEU A 315 22.89 -33.19 -21.34
C LEU A 315 23.21 -33.72 -22.75
N ARG A 316 22.80 -33.00 -23.80
CA ARG A 316 23.06 -33.39 -25.20
C ARG A 316 24.53 -33.31 -25.61
N ASN A 317 25.32 -32.46 -24.96
CA ASN A 317 26.77 -32.36 -25.21
C ASN A 317 27.61 -33.36 -24.40
N ARG A 318 26.97 -34.16 -23.53
CA ARG A 318 27.62 -35.19 -22.71
C ARG A 318 27.35 -36.63 -23.19
N GLY A 319 26.55 -36.80 -24.24
CA GLY A 319 26.28 -38.08 -24.90
C GLY A 319 26.70 -38.05 -26.35
#